data_AF-A0A2S9GRU5-F1
#
_entry.id   AF-A0A2S9GRU5-F1
#
_cell.length_a   1.000
_cell.length_b   1.000
_cell.length_c   1.000
_cell.angle_alpha   90.00
_cell.angle_beta   90.00
_cell.angle_gamma   90.00
#
_symmetry.space_group_name_H-M   'P 1'
#
loop_
_entity.id
_entity.type
_entity.pdbx_description
1 polymer ?
#
loop_
_entity_poly.entity_id
_entity_poly.type
_entity_poly.pdbx_seq_one_letter_code
_entity_poly.pdbx_strand_id
1 'polypeptide(L)' 'VGFAHAPHVRRTDGTTNGVEMLMPCFAEIYAELGLKQTDIGFWCSGSSDYLAGRAFSFISAIDSIGAV' A
#
# COMPACT_ATOMS: atom_id res chain seq x y z
N VAL A 1 12.78 7.19 -8.82
CA VAL A 1 12.20 7.76 -7.58
C VAL A 1 10.84 8.28 -7.95
N GLY A 2 9.79 7.93 -7.21
CA GLY A 2 8.45 8.47 -7.44
C GLY A 2 7.57 8.28 -6.20
N PHE A 3 6.33 8.75 -6.29
CA PHE A 3 5.41 8.86 -5.15
C PHE A 3 3.97 8.65 -5.61
N ALA A 4 3.21 7.83 -4.88
CA ALA A 4 1.78 7.65 -5.07
C ALA A 4 1.09 7.56 -3.70
N HIS A 5 -0.15 8.02 -3.61
CA HIS A 5 -0.91 7.99 -2.36
C HIS A 5 -2.42 7.89 -2.62
N ALA A 6 -3.15 7.31 -1.67
CA ALA A 6 -4.60 7.30 -1.73
C ALA A 6 -5.17 8.71 -1.48
N PRO A 7 -6.34 9.05 -2.06
CA PRO A 7 -6.99 10.33 -1.83
C PRO A 7 -7.25 10.60 -0.34
N HIS A 8 -6.85 11.76 0.14
CA HIS A 8 -7.16 12.21 1.50
C HIS A 8 -8.56 12.83 1.52
N VAL A 9 -9.54 12.07 2.02
CA VAL A 9 -10.92 12.52 2.13
C VAL A 9 -11.40 12.39 3.58
N ARG A 10 -12.29 13.28 4.01
CA ARG A 10 -12.81 13.29 5.39
C ARG A 10 -13.62 12.03 5.73
N ARG A 11 -14.36 11.50 4.74
CA ARG A 11 -15.18 10.29 4.85
C ARG A 11 -15.21 9.60 3.49
N THR A 12 -15.20 8.28 3.51
CA THR A 12 -15.36 7.43 2.32
C THR A 12 -16.25 6.25 2.69
N ASP A 13 -17.04 5.78 1.72
CA ASP A 13 -17.73 4.50 1.79
C ASP A 13 -16.87 3.36 1.20
N GLY A 14 -15.69 3.71 0.67
CA GLY A 14 -14.68 2.76 0.22
C GLY A 14 -14.05 1.99 1.38
N THR A 15 -13.35 0.93 1.02
CA THR A 15 -12.64 0.08 1.97
C THR A 15 -11.63 0.85 2.84
N THR A 16 -11.59 0.49 4.11
CA THR A 16 -10.54 0.90 5.06
C THR A 16 -9.48 -0.20 5.23
N ASN A 17 -9.52 -1.24 4.40
CA ASN A 17 -8.49 -2.25 4.36
C ASN A 17 -7.23 -1.67 3.70
N GLY A 18 -6.13 -1.64 4.45
CA GLY A 18 -4.85 -1.12 3.97
C GLY A 18 -4.38 -1.78 2.67
N VAL A 19 -4.64 -3.07 2.45
CA VAL A 19 -4.27 -3.78 1.21
C VAL A 19 -4.96 -3.18 0.00
N GLU A 20 -6.29 -3.09 0.08
CA GLU A 20 -7.13 -2.58 -1.01
C GLU A 20 -6.90 -1.07 -1.24
N MET A 21 -6.49 -0.34 -0.20
CA MET A 21 -6.05 1.06 -0.33
C MET A 21 -4.68 1.21 -1.00
N LEU A 22 -3.75 0.27 -0.79
CA LEU A 22 -2.38 0.32 -1.32
C LEU A 22 -2.28 -0.20 -2.76
N MET A 23 -3.10 -1.17 -3.15
CA MET A 23 -3.09 -1.76 -4.50
C MET A 23 -3.16 -0.70 -5.63
N PRO A 24 -4.05 0.30 -5.61
CA PRO A 24 -4.08 1.35 -6.63
C PRO A 24 -2.82 2.22 -6.63
N CYS A 25 -2.28 2.53 -5.45
CA CYS A 25 -1.05 3.32 -5.32
C CYS A 25 0.15 2.59 -5.94
N PHE A 26 0.24 1.26 -5.76
CA PHE A 26 1.30 0.46 -6.38
C PHE A 26 1.15 0.38 -7.89
N ALA A 27 -0.08 0.21 -8.40
CA ALA A 27 -0.32 0.22 -9.84
C ALA A 27 0.10 1.56 -10.47
N GLU A 28 -0.21 2.69 -9.83
CA GLU A 28 0.17 4.03 -10.26
C GLU A 28 1.70 4.18 -10.32
N ILE A 29 2.39 3.88 -9.22
CA ILE A 29 3.84 4.12 -9.14
C ILE A 29 4.65 3.18 -10.04
N TYR A 30 4.19 1.94 -10.24
CA TYR A 30 4.82 1.02 -11.19
C TYR A 30 4.69 1.50 -12.61
N ALA A 31 3.52 2.02 -12.99
CA ALA A 31 3.29 2.59 -14.32
C ALA A 31 4.12 3.86 -14.54
N GLU A 32 4.18 4.77 -13.55
CA GLU A 32 4.96 6.01 -13.64
C GLU A 32 6.45 5.74 -13.81
N LEU A 33 6.99 4.78 -13.05
CA LEU A 33 8.43 4.48 -13.05
C LEU A 33 8.83 3.45 -14.11
N GLY A 34 7.88 2.80 -14.77
CA GLY A 34 8.14 1.70 -15.72
C GLY A 34 8.78 0.48 -15.05
N LEU A 35 8.46 0.24 -13.76
CA LEU A 35 9.03 -0.84 -12.96
C LEU A 35 8.04 -1.99 -12.81
N LYS A 36 8.56 -3.19 -12.60
CA LYS A 36 7.83 -4.33 -12.11
C LYS A 36 8.11 -4.50 -10.61
N GLN A 37 7.19 -5.15 -9.91
CA GLN A 37 7.37 -5.52 -8.51
C GLN A 37 8.68 -6.30 -8.27
N THR A 38 9.08 -7.17 -9.21
CA THR A 38 10.33 -7.96 -9.14
C THR A 38 11.61 -7.13 -9.24
N ASP A 39 11.52 -5.88 -9.67
CA ASP A 39 12.67 -4.98 -9.77
C ASP A 39 13.01 -4.35 -8.40
N ILE A 40 12.14 -4.51 -7.40
CA ILE A 40 12.30 -3.95 -6.05
C ILE A 40 12.96 -4.98 -5.13
N GLY A 41 14.24 -4.74 -4.82
CA GLY A 41 15.04 -5.66 -3.98
C GLY A 41 14.86 -5.50 -2.47
N PHE A 42 14.14 -4.48 -2.00
CA PHE A 42 13.90 -4.25 -0.57
C PHE A 42 12.61 -3.48 -0.34
N TRP A 43 11.87 -3.87 0.70
CA TRP A 43 10.61 -3.27 1.10
C TRP A 43 10.65 -2.82 2.56
N CYS A 44 10.19 -1.60 2.82
CA CYS A 44 9.92 -1.10 4.16
C CYS A 44 8.43 -0.78 4.27
N SER A 45 7.73 -1.46 5.17
CA SER A 45 6.29 -1.29 5.38
C SER A 45 6.01 -0.64 6.72
N GLY A 46 5.19 0.39 6.72
CA GLY A 46 4.70 1.07 7.92
C GLY A 46 3.19 0.91 8.07
N SER A 47 2.70 0.85 9.31
CA SER A 47 1.27 0.73 9.61
C SER A 47 0.86 1.61 10.78
N SER A 48 -0.42 1.95 10.84
CA SER A 48 -1.04 2.69 11.94
C SER A 48 -1.99 1.78 12.74
N ASP A 49 -1.47 0.62 13.14
CA ASP A 49 -2.19 -0.46 13.85
C ASP A 49 -3.10 0.02 14.97
N TYR A 50 -2.58 0.90 15.82
CA TYR A 50 -3.31 1.46 16.95
C TYR A 50 -4.59 2.21 16.51
N LEU A 51 -4.48 3.05 15.48
CA LEU A 51 -5.61 3.81 14.96
C LEU A 51 -6.55 2.93 14.13
N ALA A 52 -6.01 1.93 13.45
CA ALA A 52 -6.79 0.96 12.69
C ALA A 52 -7.55 -0.04 13.59
N GLY A 53 -7.17 -0.15 14.87
CA GLY A 53 -7.72 -1.14 15.81
C GLY A 53 -7.33 -2.58 15.46
N ARG A 54 -6.21 -2.76 14.75
CA ARG A 54 -5.73 -4.07 14.26
C ARG A 54 -4.29 -4.26 14.66
N ALA A 55 -3.94 -5.41 15.22
CA ALA A 55 -2.55 -5.75 15.46
C ALA A 55 -1.89 -6.26 14.16
N PHE A 56 -0.64 -5.88 13.94
CA PHE A 56 0.22 -6.36 12.86
C PHE A 56 -0.25 -6.04 11.43
N SER A 57 -0.93 -4.91 11.20
CA SER A 57 -1.42 -4.56 9.86
C SER A 57 -0.30 -4.17 8.88
N PHE A 58 0.94 -3.99 9.37
CA PHE A 58 2.13 -3.91 8.51
C PHE A 58 2.38 -5.19 7.70
N ILE A 59 1.99 -6.36 8.22
CA ILE A 59 2.10 -7.64 7.50
C ILE A 59 1.12 -7.63 6.32
N SER A 60 -0.09 -7.10 6.52
CA SER A 60 -1.09 -7.00 5.46
C SER A 60 -0.58 -6.20 4.26
N ALA A 61 0.19 -5.14 4.49
CA ALA A 61 0.81 -4.39 3.40
C ALA A 61 1.79 -5.22 2.54
N ILE A 62 2.35 -6.31 3.07
CA ILE A 62 3.13 -7.28 2.27
C ILE A 62 2.24 -8.04 1.29
N ASP A 63 1.00 -8.36 1.67
CA ASP A 63 0.04 -9.01 0.77
C ASP A 63 -0.27 -8.11 -0.44
N SER A 64 -0.35 -6.79 -0.24
CA SER A 64 -0.53 -5.84 -1.35
C SER A 64 0.67 -5.68 -2.26
N ILE A 65 1.87 -6.04 -1.77
CA ILE A 65 3.07 -6.08 -2.59
C ILE A 65 3.00 -7.29 -3.52
N GLY A 66 2.40 -8.41 -3.09
CA GLY A 66 2.39 -9.67 -3.85
C GLY A 66 3.70 -10.45 -3.71
N ALA A 67 4.41 -10.27 -2.60
CA ALA A 67 5.64 -11.02 -2.31
C ALA A 67 5.26 -12.48 -1.96
N VAL A 68 5.74 -13.44 -2.76
CA VAL A 68 5.67 -14.90 -2.52
C VAL A 68 7.05 -15.44 -2.22
#